data_AF-A0A316ISG1-F1
#
_entry.id   AF-A0A316ISG1-F1
#
_cell.length_a   1.000
_cell.length_b   1.000
_cell.length_c   1.000
_cell.angle_alpha   90.00
_cell.angle_beta   90.00
_cell.angle_gamma   90.00
#
_symmetry.space_group_name_H-M   'P 1'
#
loop_
_entity.id
_entity.type
_entity.pdbx_description
1 polymer ?
#
loop_
_entity_poly.entity_id
_entity_poly.type
_entity_poly.pdbx_seq_one_letter_code
_entity_poly.pdbx_strand_id
1 'polypeptide(L)'
;MEGIARRAGTAKTVLYRRWATTHELLIDALAQTCPVEVPSPGANDLRGDLIAALTLLTDWMQTASAGAVLAITSERHRYPELAEALYRKVFDPRGGTFTTTVLQHYVANGQVDPKRLTPITTQIGEALVFKLAIDLDRRPAAEELAAIVDEALLPALGVG
;
A
#
# COMPACT_ATOMS: atom_id res chain seq x y z
N MET A 1 -11.12 -10.58 20.58
CA MET A 1 -10.27 -11.71 21.06
C MET A 1 -10.92 -13.09 21.02
N GLU A 2 -12.07 -13.32 21.67
CA GLU A 2 -12.68 -14.66 21.80
C GLU A 2 -12.89 -15.41 20.48
N GLY A 3 -13.45 -14.74 19.47
CA GLY A 3 -13.62 -15.34 18.14
C GLY A 3 -12.29 -15.67 17.45
N ILE A 4 -11.23 -14.89 17.69
CA ILE A 4 -9.89 -15.12 17.12
C ILE A 4 -9.26 -16.35 17.78
N ALA A 5 -9.30 -16.44 19.11
CA ALA A 5 -8.81 -17.58 19.89
C ALA A 5 -9.45 -18.90 19.40
N ARG A 6 -10.78 -18.92 19.25
CA ARG A 6 -11.51 -20.08 18.72
C ARG A 6 -11.08 -20.47 17.31
N ARG A 7 -10.95 -19.51 16.38
CA ARG A 7 -10.50 -19.81 15.01
C ARG A 7 -9.04 -20.27 14.96
N ALA A 8 -8.20 -19.74 15.84
CA ALA A 8 -6.78 -20.09 15.92
C ALA A 8 -6.51 -21.36 16.76
N GLY A 9 -7.54 -22.02 17.30
CA GLY A 9 -7.39 -23.21 18.13
C GLY A 9 -6.57 -22.97 19.41
N THR A 10 -6.60 -21.76 19.96
CA THR A 10 -5.79 -21.38 21.14
C THR A 10 -6.62 -20.69 22.23
N ALA A 11 -6.08 -20.58 23.44
CA ALA A 11 -6.74 -19.89 24.54
C ALA A 11 -6.57 -18.36 24.45
N LYS A 12 -7.56 -17.60 24.93
CA LYS A 12 -7.51 -16.12 24.97
C LYS A 12 -6.28 -15.63 25.74
N THR A 13 -5.90 -16.31 26.82
CA THR A 13 -4.72 -15.99 27.65
C THR A 13 -3.42 -16.05 26.86
N VAL A 14 -3.29 -16.99 25.92
CA VAL A 14 -2.12 -17.10 25.03
C VAL A 14 -2.04 -15.89 24.11
N LEU A 15 -3.17 -15.47 23.53
CA LEU A 15 -3.20 -14.28 22.68
C LEU A 15 -2.92 -12.99 23.47
N TYR A 16 -3.52 -12.82 24.65
CA TYR A 16 -3.32 -11.63 25.49
C TYR A 16 -1.87 -11.46 25.96
N ARG A 17 -1.10 -12.54 26.06
CA ARG A 17 0.34 -12.46 26.37
C ARG A 17 1.14 -11.74 25.29
N ARG A 18 0.70 -11.79 24.03
CA ARG A 18 1.40 -11.18 22.88
C ARG A 18 0.74 -9.88 22.40
N TRP A 19 -0.59 -9.78 22.50
CA TRP A 19 -1.34 -8.60 22.10
C TRP A 19 -2.33 -8.22 23.19
N ALA A 20 -2.13 -7.07 23.81
CA ALA A 20 -2.99 -6.57 24.89
C ALA A 20 -4.40 -6.25 24.36
N THR A 21 -4.52 -5.91 23.08
CA THR A 21 -5.79 -5.55 22.44
C THR A 21 -6.00 -6.26 21.10
N THR A 22 -7.26 -6.31 20.65
CA THR A 22 -7.57 -6.82 19.29
C THR A 22 -7.02 -5.89 18.20
N HIS A 23 -6.88 -4.59 18.49
CA HIS A 23 -6.25 -3.62 17.60
C HIS A 23 -4.76 -3.91 17.38
N GLU A 24 -4.02 -4.20 18.45
CA GLU A 24 -2.61 -4.60 18.32
C GLU A 24 -2.43 -5.86 17.50
N LEU A 25 -3.28 -6.88 17.73
CA LEU A 25 -3.27 -8.11 16.94
C LEU A 25 -3.57 -7.82 15.46
N LEU A 26 -4.56 -6.97 15.18
CA LEU A 26 -4.91 -6.58 13.81
C LEU A 26 -3.74 -5.89 13.11
N ILE A 27 -3.07 -4.94 13.76
CA ILE A 27 -1.91 -4.26 13.18
C ILE A 27 -0.75 -5.23 12.93
N ASP A 28 -0.47 -6.14 13.88
CA ASP A 28 0.60 -7.15 13.70
C ASP A 28 0.27 -8.14 12.57
N ALA A 29 -1.01 -8.46 12.37
CA ALA A 29 -1.46 -9.28 11.24
C ALA A 29 -1.30 -8.52 9.91
N LEU A 30 -1.74 -7.27 9.84
CA LEU A 30 -1.59 -6.43 8.64
C LEU A 30 -0.11 -6.20 8.28
N ALA A 31 0.75 -6.01 9.29
CA ALA A 31 2.19 -5.89 9.09
C ALA A 31 2.83 -7.14 8.50
N GLN A 32 2.19 -8.31 8.61
CA GLN A 32 2.67 -9.57 8.01
C GLN A 32 2.07 -9.82 6.62
N THR A 33 0.86 -9.32 6.34
CA THR A 33 0.12 -9.62 5.10
C THR A 33 0.12 -8.50 4.07
N CYS A 34 0.55 -7.29 4.42
CA CYS A 34 0.73 -6.23 3.43
C CYS A 34 1.71 -6.73 2.35
N PRO A 35 1.52 -6.41 1.07
CA PRO A 35 2.51 -6.66 0.04
C PRO A 35 3.69 -5.70 0.19
N VAL A 36 4.83 -6.06 -0.40
CA VAL A 36 5.97 -5.18 -0.63
C VAL A 36 6.30 -5.28 -2.10
N GLU A 37 6.44 -4.15 -2.75
CA GLU A 37 6.92 -4.13 -4.11
C GLU A 37 8.42 -4.42 -4.19
N VAL A 38 8.82 -5.14 -5.25
CA VAL A 38 10.21 -5.46 -5.53
C VAL A 38 10.57 -4.87 -6.89
N PRO A 39 11.15 -3.65 -6.93
CA PRO A 39 11.61 -3.03 -8.17
C PRO A 39 12.66 -3.89 -8.86
N SER A 40 12.76 -3.78 -10.19
CA SER A 40 13.74 -4.51 -10.98
C SER A 40 15.16 -4.14 -10.56
N PRO A 41 16.07 -5.10 -10.28
CA PRO A 41 17.38 -4.81 -9.66
C PRO A 41 18.27 -3.82 -10.42
N GLY A 42 18.07 -3.68 -11.73
CA GLY A 42 18.85 -2.80 -12.60
C GLY A 42 18.32 -1.38 -12.74
N ALA A 43 17.17 -1.04 -12.14
CA ALA A 43 16.49 0.24 -12.34
C ALA A 43 16.38 0.65 -13.83
N ASN A 44 16.08 -0.31 -14.71
CA ASN A 44 16.18 -0.14 -16.16
C ASN A 44 14.82 -0.04 -16.87
N ASP A 45 13.71 -0.21 -16.15
CA ASP A 45 12.36 -0.11 -16.70
C ASP A 45 11.41 0.53 -15.69
N LEU A 46 11.55 1.85 -15.50
CA LEU A 46 10.70 2.62 -14.57
C LEU A 46 9.22 2.44 -14.89
N ARG A 47 8.88 2.42 -16.18
CA ARG A 47 7.50 2.25 -16.64
C ARG A 47 6.96 0.88 -16.23
N GLY A 48 7.69 -0.19 -16.53
CA GLY A 48 7.31 -1.55 -16.18
C GLY A 48 7.18 -1.76 -14.68
N ASP A 49 8.13 -1.23 -13.90
CA ASP A 49 8.08 -1.32 -12.44
C ASP A 49 6.88 -0.54 -11.87
N LEU A 50 6.57 0.66 -12.36
CA LEU A 50 5.37 1.39 -11.93
C LEU A 50 4.06 0.68 -12.30
N ILE A 51 3.99 0.02 -13.46
CA ILE A 51 2.83 -0.80 -13.82
C ILE A 51 2.70 -2.01 -12.89
N ALA A 52 3.82 -2.65 -12.54
CA ALA A 52 3.85 -3.75 -11.58
C ALA A 52 3.38 -3.30 -10.19
N ALA A 53 3.78 -2.10 -9.74
CA ALA A 53 3.33 -1.46 -8.50
C ALA A 53 1.82 -1.38 -8.41
N LEU A 54 1.21 -0.78 -9.44
CA LEU A 54 -0.23 -0.57 -9.48
C LEU A 54 -0.99 -1.88 -9.65
N THR A 55 -0.41 -2.84 -10.37
CA THR A 55 -0.97 -4.20 -10.48
C THR A 55 -1.00 -4.87 -9.11
N LEU A 56 0.10 -4.80 -8.35
CA LEU A 56 0.20 -5.34 -7.00
C LEU A 56 -0.79 -4.67 -6.04
N LEU A 57 -0.99 -3.35 -6.15
CA LEU A 57 -2.02 -2.62 -5.43
C LEU A 57 -3.41 -3.17 -5.74
N THR A 58 -3.76 -3.31 -7.02
CA THR A 58 -5.08 -3.78 -7.42
C THR A 58 -5.35 -5.23 -7.03
N ASP A 59 -4.34 -6.10 -7.03
CA ASP A 59 -4.44 -7.46 -6.48
C ASP A 59 -4.68 -7.44 -4.97
N TRP A 60 -3.91 -6.61 -4.24
CA TRP A 60 -4.05 -6.49 -2.80
C TRP A 60 -5.41 -5.95 -2.37
N MET A 61 -6.00 -5.04 -3.14
CA MET A 61 -7.35 -4.51 -2.90
C MET A 61 -8.44 -5.60 -2.86
N GLN A 62 -8.19 -6.77 -3.46
CA GLN A 62 -9.11 -7.92 -3.42
C GLN A 62 -9.01 -8.75 -2.13
N THR A 63 -8.09 -8.41 -1.22
CA THR A 63 -7.85 -9.18 0.00
C THR A 63 -8.64 -8.62 1.20
N ALA A 64 -8.88 -9.48 2.19
CA ALA A 64 -9.47 -9.04 3.47
C ALA A 64 -8.59 -8.00 4.21
N SER A 65 -7.27 -8.00 3.97
CA SER A 65 -6.34 -7.03 4.55
C SER A 65 -6.64 -5.60 4.06
N ALA A 66 -6.95 -5.44 2.77
CA ALA A 66 -7.32 -4.14 2.21
C ALA A 66 -8.63 -3.62 2.81
N GLY A 67 -9.64 -4.49 2.98
CA GLY A 67 -10.89 -4.13 3.66
C GLY A 67 -10.67 -3.66 5.10
N ALA A 68 -9.77 -4.32 5.85
CA ALA A 68 -9.41 -3.90 7.19
C ALA A 68 -8.67 -2.54 7.21
N VAL A 69 -7.76 -2.31 6.26
CA VAL A 69 -7.10 -1.01 6.09
C VAL A 69 -8.12 0.09 5.82
N LEU A 70 -9.06 -0.13 4.89
CA LEU A 70 -10.10 0.83 4.55
C LEU A 70 -10.99 1.18 5.74
N ALA A 71 -11.35 0.18 6.55
CA ALA A 71 -12.13 0.38 7.77
C ALA A 71 -11.36 1.25 8.79
N ILE A 72 -10.07 0.97 8.98
CA ILE A 72 -9.21 1.76 9.89
C ILE A 72 -9.08 3.21 9.40
N THR A 73 -8.83 3.43 8.11
CA THR A 73 -8.66 4.78 7.56
C THR A 73 -9.96 5.58 7.59
N SER A 74 -11.11 4.94 7.34
CA SER A 74 -12.43 5.59 7.41
C SER A 74 -12.81 6.00 8.84
N GLU A 75 -12.40 5.22 9.84
CA GLU A 75 -12.68 5.48 11.27
C GLU A 75 -11.55 6.26 11.97
N ARG A 76 -10.63 6.87 11.22
CA ARG A 76 -9.47 7.63 11.74
C ARG A 76 -9.83 8.60 12.87
N HIS A 77 -10.92 9.34 12.72
CA HIS A 77 -11.32 10.34 13.71
C HIS A 77 -11.80 9.70 15.02
N ARG A 78 -12.35 8.49 14.94
CA ARG A 78 -12.82 7.73 16.09
C ARG A 78 -11.68 6.96 16.77
N TYR A 79 -10.72 6.46 16.00
CA TYR A 79 -9.57 5.68 16.49
C TYR A 79 -8.24 6.22 15.95
N PRO A 80 -7.81 7.43 16.36
CA PRO A 80 -6.62 8.08 15.81
C PRO A 80 -5.34 7.28 16.05
N GLU A 81 -5.16 6.68 17.23
CA GLU A 81 -3.98 5.86 17.55
C GLU A 81 -3.90 4.58 16.70
N LEU A 82 -5.05 4.00 16.33
CA LEU A 82 -5.09 2.82 15.46
C LEU A 82 -4.70 3.19 14.02
N ALA A 83 -5.22 4.32 13.52
CA ALA A 83 -4.83 4.84 12.23
C ALA A 83 -3.34 5.18 12.19
N GLU A 84 -2.80 5.85 13.21
CA GLU A 84 -1.38 6.15 13.29
C GLU A 84 -0.52 4.87 13.34
N ALA A 85 -0.93 3.87 14.13
CA ALA A 85 -0.24 2.58 14.20
C ALA A 85 -0.24 1.86 12.84
N LEU A 86 -1.29 2.00 12.03
CA LEU A 86 -1.33 1.45 10.68
C LEU A 86 -0.21 2.02 9.82
N TYR A 87 -0.08 3.35 9.70
CA TYR A 87 0.99 3.96 8.91
C TYR A 87 2.36 3.57 9.45
N ARG A 88 2.59 3.77 10.76
CA ARG A 88 3.89 3.59 11.39
C ARG A 88 4.41 2.15 11.38
N LYS A 89 3.52 1.16 11.54
CA LYS A 89 3.91 -0.26 11.67
C LYS A 89 3.70 -1.08 10.41
N VAL A 90 2.83 -0.64 9.50
CA VAL A 90 2.51 -1.39 8.28
C VAL A 90 3.11 -0.75 7.05
N PHE A 91 2.93 0.56 6.83
CA PHE A 91 3.36 1.22 5.59
C PHE A 91 4.79 1.77 5.65
N ASP A 92 5.11 2.60 6.65
CA ASP A 92 6.40 3.28 6.74
C ASP A 92 7.62 2.33 6.71
N PRO A 93 7.62 1.17 7.40
CA PRO A 93 8.78 0.27 7.40
C PRO A 93 9.11 -0.33 6.03
N ARG A 94 8.22 -0.18 5.04
CA ARG A 94 8.31 -0.83 3.72
C ARG A 94 8.52 0.16 2.57
N GLY A 95 8.98 1.38 2.88
CA GLY A 95 9.17 2.45 1.90
C GLY A 95 7.93 3.32 1.70
N GLY A 96 6.87 3.10 2.51
CA GLY A 96 5.60 3.79 2.40
C GLY A 96 4.59 2.97 1.61
N THR A 97 4.11 3.54 0.51
CA THR A 97 3.08 2.94 -0.34
C THR A 97 3.70 2.27 -1.58
N PHE A 98 2.87 1.59 -2.38
CA PHE A 98 3.28 0.78 -3.54
C PHE A 98 4.25 1.53 -4.46
N THR A 99 3.77 2.60 -5.11
CA THR A 99 4.58 3.34 -6.08
C THR A 99 5.78 4.06 -5.44
N THR A 100 5.68 4.44 -4.16
CA THR A 100 6.75 5.15 -3.45
C THR A 100 8.03 4.32 -3.38
N THR A 101 7.92 3.01 -3.16
CA THR A 101 9.08 2.10 -3.09
C THR A 101 9.83 2.03 -4.42
N VAL A 102 9.13 1.97 -5.56
CA VAL A 102 9.74 2.04 -6.89
C VAL A 102 10.42 3.39 -7.09
N LEU A 103 9.72 4.49 -6.83
CA LEU A 103 10.28 5.82 -7.05
C LEU A 103 11.56 6.06 -6.25
N GLN A 104 11.59 5.62 -4.99
CA GLN A 104 12.79 5.68 -4.15
C GLN A 104 13.95 4.86 -4.74
N HIS A 105 13.67 3.67 -5.30
CA HIS A 105 14.68 2.85 -5.97
C HIS A 105 15.30 3.56 -7.18
N TYR A 106 14.49 4.18 -8.03
CA TYR A 106 14.99 4.90 -9.22
C TYR A 106 15.71 6.21 -8.87
N VAL A 107 15.31 6.90 -7.80
CA VAL A 107 16.07 8.04 -7.25
C VAL A 107 17.43 7.60 -6.72
N ALA A 108 17.48 6.51 -5.95
CA ALA A 108 18.74 6.00 -5.39
C ALA A 108 19.75 5.59 -6.48
N ASN A 109 19.26 5.19 -7.65
CA ASN A 109 20.07 4.84 -8.83
C ASN A 109 20.28 6.02 -9.81
N GLY A 110 19.86 7.24 -9.45
CA GLY A 110 20.07 8.45 -10.26
C GLY A 110 19.25 8.53 -11.55
N GLN A 111 18.22 7.70 -11.71
CA GLN A 111 17.35 7.66 -12.90
C GLN A 111 16.18 8.65 -12.81
N VAL A 112 15.82 9.09 -11.60
CA VAL A 112 14.76 10.08 -11.36
C VAL A 112 15.33 11.21 -10.50
N ASP A 113 15.01 12.47 -10.84
CA ASP A 113 15.40 13.63 -10.04
C ASP A 113 14.66 13.60 -8.69
N PRO A 114 15.36 13.55 -7.55
CA PRO A 114 14.73 13.54 -6.22
C PRO A 114 13.79 14.73 -5.99
N LYS A 115 14.00 15.87 -6.66
CA LYS A 115 13.09 17.04 -6.55
C LYS A 115 11.71 16.78 -7.14
N ARG A 116 11.55 15.75 -7.96
CA ARG A 116 10.28 15.33 -8.54
C ARG A 116 9.48 14.40 -7.62
N LEU A 117 10.12 13.83 -6.58
CA LEU A 117 9.43 13.05 -5.54
C LEU A 117 8.93 14.00 -4.45
N THR A 118 7.71 14.49 -4.65
CA THR A 118 6.98 15.35 -3.72
C THR A 118 5.87 14.55 -3.03
N PRO A 119 5.33 15.01 -1.89
CA PRO A 119 4.21 14.34 -1.24
C PRO A 119 2.97 14.14 -2.13
N ILE A 120 2.83 14.93 -3.20
CA ILE A 120 1.71 14.83 -4.14
C ILE A 120 2.03 13.87 -5.29
N THR A 121 3.21 13.98 -5.89
CA THR A 121 3.59 13.15 -7.05
C THR A 121 3.66 11.66 -6.70
N THR A 122 4.09 11.31 -5.48
CA THR A 122 4.09 9.92 -5.02
C THR A 122 2.70 9.33 -4.80
N GLN A 123 1.64 10.15 -4.77
CA GLN A 123 0.27 9.68 -4.56
C GLN A 123 -0.53 9.52 -5.86
N ILE A 124 -0.07 10.10 -6.98
CA ILE A 124 -0.85 10.18 -8.22
C ILE A 124 -1.34 8.80 -8.68
N GLY A 125 -0.45 7.82 -8.76
CA GLY A 125 -0.76 6.49 -9.28
C GLY A 125 -1.85 5.80 -8.45
N GLU A 126 -1.65 5.75 -7.14
CA GLU A 126 -2.56 5.06 -6.23
C GLU A 126 -3.89 5.79 -6.11
N ALA A 127 -3.88 7.13 -6.08
CA ALA A 127 -5.09 7.93 -6.05
C ALA A 127 -5.98 7.69 -7.28
N LEU A 128 -5.37 7.60 -8.48
CA LEU A 128 -6.10 7.30 -9.71
C LEU A 128 -6.63 5.85 -9.73
N VAL A 129 -5.84 4.88 -9.24
CA VAL A 129 -6.32 3.50 -9.06
C VAL A 129 -7.54 3.45 -8.14
N PHE A 130 -7.48 4.11 -6.97
CA PHE A 130 -8.62 4.17 -6.06
C PHE A 130 -9.83 4.88 -6.67
N LYS A 131 -9.62 6.00 -7.38
CA LYS A 131 -10.69 6.75 -8.03
C LYS A 131 -11.43 5.89 -9.05
N LEU A 132 -10.70 5.24 -9.96
CA LEU A 132 -11.30 4.37 -10.97
C LEU A 132 -12.00 3.17 -10.34
N ALA A 133 -11.38 2.55 -9.34
CA ALA A 133 -11.97 1.40 -8.66
C ALA A 133 -13.30 1.74 -7.98
N ILE A 134 -13.37 2.91 -7.34
CA ILE A 134 -14.59 3.40 -6.67
C ILE A 134 -15.65 3.79 -7.70
N ASP A 135 -15.29 4.56 -8.73
CA ASP A 135 -16.27 5.08 -9.70
C ASP A 135 -16.90 3.98 -10.55
N LEU A 136 -16.10 2.99 -10.94
CA LEU A 136 -16.49 1.96 -11.89
C LEU A 136 -17.01 0.70 -11.19
N ASP A 137 -16.88 0.64 -9.85
CA ASP A 137 -17.21 -0.53 -9.03
C ASP A 137 -16.58 -1.83 -9.56
N ARG A 138 -15.34 -1.72 -10.05
CA ARG A 138 -14.55 -2.84 -10.56
C ARG A 138 -13.06 -2.55 -10.44
N ARG A 139 -12.26 -3.61 -10.54
CA ARG A 139 -10.81 -3.47 -10.68
C ARG A 139 -10.46 -2.68 -11.96
N PRO A 140 -9.53 -1.71 -11.90
CA PRO A 140 -8.96 -1.11 -13.10
C PRO A 140 -8.29 -2.16 -14.00
N ALA A 141 -8.51 -2.07 -15.30
CA ALA A 141 -7.93 -2.95 -16.31
C ALA A 141 -6.45 -2.62 -16.56
N ALA A 142 -5.72 -3.55 -17.18
CA ALA A 142 -4.27 -3.39 -17.39
C ALA A 142 -3.94 -2.16 -18.24
N GLU A 143 -4.77 -1.87 -19.24
CA GLU A 143 -4.67 -0.68 -20.08
C GLU A 143 -4.90 0.62 -19.29
N GLU A 144 -5.78 0.62 -18.28
CA GLU A 144 -6.03 1.77 -17.41
C GLU A 144 -4.84 2.00 -16.47
N LEU A 145 -4.21 0.93 -15.96
CA LEU A 145 -2.98 1.04 -15.17
C LEU A 145 -1.81 1.58 -16.00
N ALA A 146 -1.65 1.11 -17.23
CA ALA A 146 -0.66 1.63 -18.17
C ALA A 146 -0.89 3.11 -18.47
N ALA A 147 -2.15 3.51 -18.72
CA ALA A 147 -2.51 4.91 -18.95
C ALA A 147 -2.20 5.80 -17.73
N ILE A 148 -2.46 5.34 -16.50
CA ILE A 148 -2.09 6.07 -15.28
C ILE A 148 -0.57 6.33 -15.25
N VAL A 149 0.24 5.33 -15.63
CA VAL A 149 1.69 5.47 -15.65
C VAL A 149 2.13 6.45 -16.75
N ASP A 150 1.63 6.26 -17.97
CA ASP A 150 2.08 6.99 -19.15
C ASP A 150 1.57 8.44 -19.18
N GLU A 151 0.34 8.69 -18.75
CA GLU A 151 -0.31 9.99 -18.87
C GLU A 151 -0.19 10.85 -17.60
N ALA A 152 0.09 10.25 -16.45
CA ALA A 152 0.13 10.98 -15.18
C ALA A 152 1.46 10.84 -14.42
N LEU A 153 1.93 9.62 -14.16
CA LEU A 153 3.15 9.42 -13.35
C LEU A 153 4.41 9.86 -14.08
N LEU A 154 4.69 9.31 -15.27
CA LEU A 154 5.91 9.63 -16.02
C LEU A 154 6.03 11.13 -16.33
N PRO A 155 4.97 11.83 -16.81
CA PRO A 155 5.00 13.28 -17.00
C PRO A 155 5.26 14.05 -15.70
N ALA A 156 4.66 13.65 -14.58
CA ALA A 156 4.89 14.30 -13.28
C ALA A 156 6.34 14.15 -12.80
N LEU A 157 6.99 13.03 -13.15
CA LEU A 157 8.41 12.77 -12.85
C LEU A 157 9.35 13.47 -13.83
N GLY A 158 8.85 14.09 -14.89
CA GLY A 158 9.65 14.69 -15.94
C GLY A 158 10.39 13.67 -16.81
N VAL A 159 9.86 12.45 -16.87
CA VAL A 159 10.36 11.35 -17.71
C VAL A 159 9.36 11.22 -18.87
N GLY A 160 9.77 11.54 -20.09
CA GLY A 160 8.91 11.54 -21.28
C GLY A 160 9.71 11.75 -22.55
#